data_AF-A0A956Z128-F1
#
_entry.id   AF-A0A956Z128-F1
#
_cell.length_a   1.000
_cell.length_b   1.000
_cell.length_c   1.000
_cell.angle_alpha   90.00
_cell.angle_beta   90.00
_cell.angle_gamma   90.00
#
_symmetry.space_group_name_H-M   'P 1'
#
loop_
_entity.id
_entity.type
_entity.pdbx_description
1 polymer ?
#
loop_
_entity_poly.entity_id
_entity_poly.type
_entity_poly.pdbx_seq_one_letter_code
_entity_poly.pdbx_strand_id
1 'polypeptide(L)'
;TRGRPGEIYNICDTPIAHKDAFDIVCAEARLWYPRLTLPDWTGISAAHALEALSAITHREPFYPLNLRSYVYNYWRVSGDKARQELQFTPTPFSEGARRTIAWYRSGMPEMTDDVSC
;
A
#
# COMPACT_ATOMS: atom_id res chain seq x y z
N THR A 1 22.33 2.87 15.31
CA THR A 1 20.87 2.63 15.34
C THR A 1 20.42 2.48 16.80
N ARG A 2 19.22 2.93 17.16
CA ARG A 2 18.70 2.87 18.56
C ARG A 2 17.97 1.55 18.89
N GLY A 3 17.86 0.64 17.93
CA GLY A 3 17.21 -0.65 18.13
C GLY A 3 18.01 -1.55 19.05
N ARG A 4 17.30 -2.39 19.83
CA ARG A 4 17.89 -3.38 20.72
C ARG A 4 17.90 -4.76 20.06
N PRO A 5 18.98 -5.57 20.22
CA PRO A 5 19.01 -6.93 19.68
C PRO A 5 17.84 -7.78 20.19
N GLY A 6 17.17 -8.49 19.29
CA GLY A 6 16.03 -9.36 19.61
C GLY A 6 14.67 -8.65 19.66
N GLU A 7 14.63 -7.31 19.62
CA GLU A 7 13.38 -6.56 19.64
C GLU A 7 12.79 -6.36 18.23
N ILE A 8 11.46 -6.50 18.11
CA ILE A 8 10.71 -6.21 16.88
C ILE A 8 10.07 -4.83 16.97
N TYR A 9 10.17 -4.04 15.89
CA TYR A 9 9.62 -2.69 15.76
C TYR A 9 8.82 -2.58 14.47
N ASN A 10 7.54 -2.21 14.57
CA ASN A 10 6.73 -1.94 13.39
C ASN A 10 7.04 -0.54 12.86
N ILE A 11 7.40 -0.46 11.57
CA ILE A 11 7.67 0.80 10.88
C ILE A 11 6.42 1.17 10.10
N CYS A 12 5.48 1.81 10.79
CA CYS A 12 4.22 2.23 10.20
C CYS A 12 3.76 3.56 10.80
N ASP A 13 2.93 4.27 10.05
CA ASP A 13 2.16 5.39 10.60
C ASP A 13 0.83 4.89 11.20
N THR A 14 -0.08 5.81 11.47
CA THR A 14 -1.46 5.56 11.84
C THR A 14 -2.16 4.72 10.77
N PRO A 15 -2.77 3.57 11.14
CA PRO A 15 -3.57 2.79 10.20
C PRO A 15 -4.76 3.60 9.68
N ILE A 16 -4.97 3.57 8.37
CA ILE A 16 -6.10 4.21 7.69
C ILE A 16 -6.93 3.16 6.95
N ALA A 17 -8.22 3.42 6.72
CA ALA A 17 -9.02 2.51 5.91
C ALA A 17 -8.60 2.62 4.43
N HIS A 18 -8.79 1.54 3.67
CA HIS A 18 -8.56 1.56 2.21
C HIS A 18 -9.32 2.70 1.51
N LYS A 19 -10.54 2.99 1.96
CA LYS A 19 -11.34 4.12 1.50
C LYS A 19 -10.62 5.46 1.71
N ASP A 20 -10.05 5.67 2.88
CA ASP A 20 -9.39 6.94 3.22
C ASP A 20 -8.10 7.11 2.42
N ALA A 21 -7.34 6.04 2.24
CA ALA A 21 -6.17 6.02 1.36
C ALA A 21 -6.53 6.43 -0.07
N PHE A 22 -7.61 5.85 -0.62
CA PHE A 22 -8.09 6.18 -1.96
C PHE A 22 -8.56 7.64 -2.05
N ASP A 23 -9.29 8.13 -1.05
CA ASP A 23 -9.78 9.51 -1.01
C ASP A 23 -8.63 10.52 -0.99
N ILE A 24 -7.57 10.24 -0.22
CA ILE A 24 -6.35 11.05 -0.20
C ILE A 24 -5.69 11.06 -1.59
N VAL A 25 -5.54 9.91 -2.23
CA VAL A 25 -4.95 9.81 -3.58
C VAL A 25 -5.77 10.58 -4.61
N CYS A 26 -7.10 10.44 -4.61
CA CYS A 26 -7.96 11.19 -5.53
C CYS A 26 -7.85 12.71 -5.31
N ALA A 27 -7.83 13.16 -4.05
CA ALA A 27 -7.67 14.57 -3.73
C ALA A 27 -6.32 15.13 -4.24
N GLU A 28 -5.22 14.45 -3.93
CA GLU A 28 -3.87 14.86 -4.37
C GLU A 28 -3.72 14.80 -5.91
N ALA A 29 -4.32 13.79 -6.53
CA ALA A 29 -4.31 13.61 -7.98
C ALA A 29 -5.29 14.55 -8.70
N ARG A 30 -6.16 15.26 -7.98
CA ARG A 30 -7.26 16.07 -8.54
C ARG A 30 -8.13 15.24 -9.50
N LEU A 31 -8.40 14.00 -9.12
CA LEU A 31 -9.21 13.06 -9.89
C LEU A 31 -10.55 12.84 -9.19
N TRP A 32 -11.58 12.64 -10.00
CA TRP A 32 -12.85 12.11 -9.53
C TRP A 32 -13.03 10.69 -10.05
N TYR A 33 -13.44 9.77 -9.18
CA TYR A 33 -13.70 8.38 -9.55
C TYR A 33 -15.00 7.90 -8.88
N PRO A 34 -15.92 7.28 -9.64
CA PRO A 34 -17.16 6.74 -9.08
C PRO A 34 -16.85 5.54 -8.18
N ARG A 35 -17.33 5.58 -6.94
CA ARG A 35 -17.07 4.51 -5.97
C ARG A 35 -18.07 3.37 -6.17
N LEU A 36 -17.68 2.38 -6.95
CA LEU A 36 -18.44 1.13 -7.05
C LEU A 36 -18.10 0.25 -5.85
N THR A 37 -19.05 0.12 -4.91
CA THR A 37 -18.95 -0.87 -3.83
C THR A 37 -19.26 -2.24 -4.39
N LEU A 38 -18.22 -2.96 -4.79
CA LEU A 38 -18.35 -4.34 -5.23
C LEU A 38 -18.32 -5.28 -4.01
N PRO A 39 -19.22 -6.28 -3.93
CA PRO A 39 -19.17 -7.29 -2.88
C PRO A 39 -17.87 -8.10 -2.92
N ASP A 40 -17.33 -8.51 -1.76
CA ASP A 40 -16.07 -9.26 -1.67
C ASP A 40 -15.99 -10.50 -2.58
N TRP A 41 -17.12 -11.19 -2.77
CA TRP A 41 -17.17 -12.38 -3.61
C TRP A 41 -16.81 -12.06 -5.06
N THR A 42 -17.07 -10.85 -5.58
CA THR A 42 -16.73 -10.52 -6.97
C THR A 42 -15.21 -10.49 -7.16
N GLY A 43 -14.48 -9.91 -6.20
CA GLY A 43 -13.02 -9.88 -6.26
C GLY A 43 -12.41 -11.26 -6.06
N ILE A 44 -12.98 -12.07 -5.17
CA ILE A 44 -12.53 -13.47 -4.96
C ILE A 44 -12.78 -14.32 -6.21
N SER A 45 -13.96 -14.22 -6.83
CA SER A 45 -14.28 -14.93 -8.07
C SER A 45 -13.38 -14.49 -9.22
N ALA A 46 -13.09 -13.20 -9.35
CA ALA A 46 -12.15 -12.70 -10.35
C ALA A 46 -10.73 -13.26 -10.13
N ALA A 47 -10.25 -13.30 -8.88
CA ALA A 47 -8.97 -13.89 -8.53
C ALA A 47 -8.90 -15.38 -8.91
N HIS A 48 -9.95 -16.17 -8.63
CA HIS A 48 -10.02 -17.57 -9.06
C HIS A 48 -9.94 -17.72 -10.59
N ALA A 49 -10.64 -16.88 -11.33
CA ALA A 49 -10.61 -16.90 -12.80
C ALA A 49 -9.21 -16.55 -13.34
N LEU A 50 -8.56 -15.54 -12.76
CA LEU A 50 -7.20 -15.14 -13.13
C LEU A 50 -6.16 -16.20 -12.80
N GLU A 51 -6.29 -16.90 -11.66
CA GLU A 51 -5.40 -18.02 -11.34
C GLU A 51 -5.59 -19.21 -12.29
N ALA A 52 -6.84 -19.54 -12.64
CA ALA A 52 -7.11 -20.57 -13.64
C ALA A 52 -6.50 -20.21 -15.01
N LEU A 53 -6.64 -18.94 -15.42
CA LEU A 53 -6.01 -18.44 -16.65
C LEU A 53 -4.48 -18.45 -16.56
N SER A 54 -3.91 -18.10 -15.42
CA SER A 54 -2.47 -18.17 -15.14
C SER A 54 -1.96 -19.60 -15.26
N ALA A 55 -2.68 -20.58 -14.72
CA ALA A 55 -2.30 -21.99 -14.83
C ALA A 55 -2.24 -22.48 -16.30
N ILE A 56 -3.07 -21.90 -17.17
CA ILE A 56 -3.09 -22.22 -18.61
C ILE A 56 -2.02 -21.42 -19.39
N THR A 57 -1.84 -20.15 -19.06
CA THR A 57 -0.96 -19.23 -19.80
C THR A 57 0.48 -19.20 -19.28
N HIS A 58 0.73 -19.80 -18.11
CA HIS A 58 1.98 -19.74 -17.35
C HIS A 58 2.48 -18.32 -17.09
N ARG A 59 1.55 -17.37 -16.98
CA ARG A 59 1.83 -15.96 -16.67
C ARG A 59 1.24 -15.64 -15.31
N GLU A 60 1.99 -14.88 -14.51
CA GLU A 60 1.54 -14.45 -13.19
C GLU A 60 0.19 -13.74 -13.27
N PRO A 61 -0.80 -14.11 -12.43
CA PRO A 61 -2.09 -13.45 -12.43
C PRO A 61 -1.92 -12.02 -11.93
N PHE A 62 -2.62 -11.07 -12.57
CA PHE A 62 -2.63 -9.68 -12.12
C PHE A 62 -3.15 -9.55 -10.66
N TYR A 63 -4.04 -10.46 -10.25
CA TYR A 63 -4.62 -10.47 -8.91
C TYR A 63 -4.68 -11.91 -8.36
N PRO A 64 -3.63 -12.38 -7.66
CA PRO A 64 -3.60 -13.70 -7.04
C PRO A 64 -4.48 -13.80 -5.78
N LEU A 65 -4.95 -15.01 -5.46
CA LEU A 65 -5.78 -15.29 -4.28
C LEU A 65 -5.05 -15.06 -2.95
N ASN A 66 -3.71 -15.17 -2.95
CA ASN A 66 -2.91 -14.95 -1.75
C ASN A 66 -3.00 -13.49 -1.22
N LEU A 67 -3.39 -12.52 -2.06
CA LEU A 67 -3.65 -11.14 -1.66
C LEU A 67 -4.95 -10.96 -0.88
N ARG A 68 -5.80 -12.00 -0.79
CA ARG A 68 -7.08 -11.91 -0.07
C ARG A 68 -6.89 -11.45 1.38
N SER A 69 -5.92 -12.03 2.09
CA SER A 69 -5.65 -11.67 3.48
C SER A 69 -5.13 -10.23 3.62
N TYR A 70 -4.44 -9.72 2.61
CA TYR A 70 -3.94 -8.35 2.58
C TYR A 70 -5.07 -7.34 2.33
N VAL A 71 -5.93 -7.63 1.35
CA VAL A 71 -6.96 -6.70 0.88
C VAL A 71 -8.20 -6.67 1.77
N TYR A 72 -8.63 -7.83 2.29
CA TYR A 72 -9.91 -7.94 3.01
C TYR A 72 -9.79 -7.88 4.55
N ASN A 73 -8.58 -7.88 5.11
CA ASN A 73 -8.40 -7.74 6.56
C ASN A 73 -8.04 -6.31 6.96
N TYR A 74 -8.47 -5.92 8.17
CA TYR A 74 -8.07 -4.66 8.78
C TYR A 74 -6.71 -4.79 9.48
N TRP A 75 -5.67 -4.29 8.83
CA TRP A 75 -4.31 -4.28 9.37
C TRP A 75 -4.09 -3.11 10.34
N ARG A 76 -4.60 -3.25 11.57
CA ARG A 76 -4.44 -2.24 12.64
C ARG A 76 -3.16 -2.51 13.42
N VAL A 77 -2.03 -2.06 12.87
CA VAL A 77 -0.69 -2.23 13.48
C VAL A 77 -0.28 -0.93 14.17
N SER A 78 0.26 -1.03 15.40
CA SER A 78 0.83 0.13 16.11
C SER A 78 2.33 0.24 15.83
N GLY A 79 2.77 1.46 15.52
CA GLY A 79 4.17 1.88 15.42
C GLY A 79 4.70 2.56 16.70
N ASP A 80 3.94 2.55 17.81
CA ASP A 80 4.26 3.36 19.00
C ASP A 80 5.61 2.99 19.61
N LYS A 81 5.95 1.70 19.62
CA LYS A 81 7.27 1.24 20.08
C LYS A 81 8.41 1.85 19.27
N ALA A 82 8.25 1.92 17.95
CA ALA A 82 9.26 2.54 17.07
C ALA A 82 9.34 4.05 17.34
N ARG A 83 8.21 4.73 17.55
CA ARG A 83 8.18 6.16 17.91
C ARG A 83 8.89 6.43 19.24
N GLN A 84 8.62 5.61 20.26
CA GLN A 84 9.16 5.81 21.61
C GLN A 84 10.65 5.43 21.72
N GLU A 85 11.03 4.25 21.22
CA GLU A 85 12.38 3.72 21.42
C GLU A 85 13.36 4.12 20.31
N LEU A 86 12.88 4.20 19.07
CA LEU A 86 13.74 4.55 17.93
C LEU A 86 13.72 6.05 17.63
N GLN A 87 12.76 6.79 18.20
CA GLN A 87 12.40 8.16 17.78
C GLN A 87 11.99 8.20 16.30
N PHE A 88 11.36 7.13 15.83
CA PHE A 88 10.84 7.06 14.46
C PHE A 88 9.70 8.06 14.28
N THR A 89 9.82 8.95 13.29
CA THR A 89 8.77 9.89 12.91
C THR A 89 8.31 9.55 11.50
N PRO A 90 7.15 8.89 11.33
CA PRO A 90 6.67 8.53 10.01
C PRO A 90 6.29 9.79 9.20
N THR A 91 6.57 9.75 7.91
CA THR A 91 6.01 10.71 6.97
C THR A 91 4.52 10.45 6.81
N PRO A 92 3.64 11.46 6.91
CA PRO A 92 2.21 11.29 6.69
C PRO A 92 1.91 10.70 5.32
N PHE A 93 0.90 9.82 5.23
CA PHE A 93 0.51 9.16 3.98
C PHE A 93 0.21 10.16 2.84
N SER A 94 -0.46 11.28 3.15
CA SER A 94 -0.80 12.32 2.17
C SER A 94 0.44 12.93 1.52
N GLU A 95 1.50 13.17 2.29
CA GLU A 95 2.75 13.70 1.77
C GLU A 95 3.44 12.69 0.84
N GLY A 96 3.44 11.40 1.22
CA GLY A 96 3.93 10.32 0.36
C GLY A 96 3.14 10.20 -0.96
N ALA A 97 1.81 10.29 -0.88
CA ALA A 97 0.92 10.27 -2.05
C ALA A 97 1.21 11.47 -2.97
N ARG A 98 1.29 12.68 -2.42
CA ARG A 98 1.59 13.92 -3.16
C ARG A 98 2.91 13.82 -3.91
N ARG A 99 3.99 13.38 -3.24
CA ARG A 99 5.32 13.20 -3.84
C ARG A 99 5.30 12.17 -4.96
N THR A 100 4.64 11.03 -4.74
CA THR A 100 4.51 9.96 -5.73
C THR A 100 3.73 10.41 -6.97
N ILE A 101 2.63 11.13 -6.78
CA ILE A 101 1.82 11.68 -7.89
C ILE A 101 2.63 12.72 -8.68
N ALA A 102 3.39 13.58 -8.00
CA ALA A 102 4.27 14.54 -8.67
C ALA A 102 5.31 13.81 -9.54
N TRP A 103 5.91 12.73 -9.02
CA TRP A 103 6.86 11.90 -9.75
C TRP A 103 6.25 11.23 -11.01
N TYR A 104 5.04 10.67 -10.89
CA TYR A 104 4.32 10.16 -12.06
C TYR A 104 4.04 11.24 -13.11
N ARG A 105 3.65 12.45 -12.68
CA ARG A 105 3.37 13.58 -13.58
C ARG A 105 4.62 14.11 -14.29
N SER A 106 5.79 13.98 -13.69
CA SER A 106 7.07 14.37 -14.30
C SER A 106 7.63 13.31 -15.26
N GLY A 107 6.87 12.25 -15.57
CA GLY A 107 7.31 11.22 -16.50
C GLY A 107 8.22 10.16 -15.89
N MET A 108 8.11 9.92 -14.58
CA MET A 108 8.94 8.95 -13.85
C MET A 108 10.45 9.21 -14.00
N PRO A 109 10.94 10.42 -13.67
CA PRO A 109 12.36 10.75 -13.78
C PRO A 109 13.19 9.78 -12.91
N GLU A 110 14.45 9.54 -13.32
CA GLU A 110 15.36 8.64 -12.60
C GLU A 110 15.36 8.95 -11.10
N MET A 111 15.33 7.87 -10.30
CA MET A 111 15.33 7.94 -8.85
C MET A 111 16.54 8.75 -8.40
N THR A 112 16.34 9.84 -7.67
CA THR A 112 17.41 10.63 -7.05
C THR A 112 18.26 9.76 -6.13
N ASP A 113 19.52 10.15 -5.91
CA ASP A 113 20.62 9.42 -5.23
C ASP A 113 20.31 8.78 -3.85
N ASP A 114 19.11 8.98 -3.29
CA ASP A 114 18.64 8.37 -2.04
C ASP A 114 18.53 6.82 -2.09
N VAL A 115 18.70 6.20 -3.26
CA VAL A 115 18.70 4.73 -3.43
C VAL A 115 20.10 4.12 -3.37
N SER A 116 21.17 4.94 -3.25
CA SER A 116 22.51 4.42 -2.95
C SER A 116 22.61 4.14 -1.44
N CYS A 117 21.99 3.05 -0.99
CA CYS A 117 22.28 2.45 0.30
C CYS A 117 23.37 1.40 0.16
#